data_AF-A0A0G4PIC3-F1
#
_entry.id   AF-A0A0G4PIC3-F1
#
_cell.length_a   1.000
_cell.length_b   1.000
_cell.length_c   1.000
_cell.angle_alpha   90.00
_cell.angle_beta   90.00
_cell.angle_gamma   90.00
#
_symmetry.space_group_name_H-M   'P 1'
#
loop_
_entity.id
_entity.type
_entity.pdbx_description
1 polymer ?
#
loop_
_entity_poly.entity_id
_entity_poly.type
_entity_poly.pdbx_seq_one_letter_code
_entity_poly.pdbx_strand_id
1 'polypeptide(L)'
;MKPRMCYDDAAWEKSEEISEAWIAQFLDVDILRHLGRFLVRHHEPDKPDSFDFLEKGAFNISFQMSYKNTGSAIIRLPQPGATMFPEEKVRNEVATMRYILDQTSIPVPFVLHWGTRKDGPLDPELGPFIIMEYIDHHTNMYDVLNMPGRSRAYRGILDPDFDKDELEQLYGELAHILLQLSRPSLCHIGSLG
;
A
#
# COMPACT_ATOMS: atom_id res chain seq x y z
N MET A 1 31.11 -3.77 12.22
CA MET A 1 30.62 -5.12 11.88
C MET A 1 31.04 -5.42 10.45
N LYS A 2 31.63 -6.59 10.17
CA LYS A 2 31.80 -7.04 8.77
C LYS A 2 30.43 -7.48 8.24
N PRO A 3 30.04 -7.11 7.01
CA PRO A 3 28.79 -7.61 6.42
C PRO A 3 28.83 -9.13 6.41
N ARG A 4 27.75 -9.76 6.91
CA ARG A 4 27.65 -11.22 7.00
C ARG A 4 27.44 -11.88 5.63
N MET A 5 27.07 -11.08 4.62
CA MET A 5 26.89 -11.45 3.22
C MET A 5 27.05 -10.18 2.39
N CYS A 6 27.78 -10.22 1.27
CA CYS A 6 27.77 -9.11 0.32
C CYS A 6 26.43 -9.10 -0.39
N TYR A 7 25.90 -7.91 -0.68
CA TYR A 7 24.76 -7.81 -1.59
C TYR A 7 25.18 -8.32 -2.97
N ASP A 8 24.27 -9.02 -3.64
CA ASP A 8 24.43 -9.34 -5.04
C ASP A 8 23.99 -8.12 -5.84
N ASP A 9 24.94 -7.21 -6.06
CA ASP A 9 24.67 -5.93 -6.74
C ASP A 9 24.12 -6.16 -8.16
N ALA A 10 24.55 -7.23 -8.84
CA ALA A 10 24.06 -7.57 -10.18
C ALA A 10 22.58 -8.03 -10.13
N ALA A 11 22.20 -8.83 -9.14
CA ALA A 11 20.80 -9.18 -8.94
C ALA A 11 19.95 -7.97 -8.52
N TRP A 12 20.50 -7.07 -7.70
CA TRP A 12 19.83 -5.83 -7.29
C TRP A 12 19.57 -4.90 -8.47
N GLU A 13 20.59 -4.58 -9.26
CA GLU A 13 20.49 -3.76 -10.47
C GLU A 13 19.44 -4.36 -11.41
N LYS A 14 19.41 -5.69 -11.57
CA LYS A 14 18.42 -6.33 -12.42
C LYS A 14 16.99 -6.18 -11.91
N SER A 15 16.79 -6.28 -10.60
CA SER A 15 15.50 -6.03 -9.96
C SER A 15 15.04 -4.58 -10.13
N GLU A 16 15.96 -3.62 -10.04
CA GLU A 16 15.65 -2.20 -10.28
C GLU A 16 15.26 -1.95 -11.73
N GLU A 17 16.02 -2.47 -12.71
CA GLU A 17 15.68 -2.36 -14.13
C GLU A 17 14.26 -2.89 -14.43
N ILE A 18 13.90 -4.05 -13.87
CA ILE A 18 12.57 -4.65 -14.04
C ILE A 18 11.50 -3.74 -13.44
N SER A 19 11.73 -3.23 -12.24
CA SER A 19 10.77 -2.37 -11.54
C SER A 19 10.57 -1.06 -12.29
N GLU A 20 11.66 -0.39 -12.69
CA GLU A 20 11.62 0.88 -13.41
C GLU A 20 10.94 0.76 -14.78
N ALA A 21 11.28 -0.26 -15.56
CA ALA A 21 10.65 -0.53 -16.84
C ALA A 21 9.14 -0.78 -16.70
N TRP A 22 8.75 -1.54 -15.67
CA TRP A 22 7.34 -1.79 -15.39
C TRP A 22 6.61 -0.53 -14.88
N ILE A 23 7.25 0.34 -14.09
CA ILE A 23 6.64 1.60 -13.65
C ILE A 23 6.46 2.58 -14.82
N ALA A 24 7.42 2.63 -15.74
CA ALA A 24 7.40 3.55 -16.88
C ALA A 24 6.16 3.38 -17.77
N GLN A 25 5.52 2.19 -17.78
CA GLN A 25 4.30 1.97 -18.53
C GLN A 25 3.13 2.86 -18.06
N PHE A 26 3.10 3.26 -16.78
CA PHE A 26 2.04 4.12 -16.25
C PHE A 26 2.16 5.59 -16.68
N LEU A 27 3.21 5.95 -17.43
CA LEU A 27 3.28 7.22 -18.14
C LEU A 27 2.34 7.25 -19.37
N ASP A 28 1.89 6.08 -19.83
CA ASP A 28 0.90 5.97 -20.89
C ASP A 28 -0.52 6.20 -20.35
N VAL A 29 -1.16 7.26 -20.84
CA VAL A 29 -2.52 7.65 -20.48
C VAL A 29 -3.55 6.55 -20.83
N ASP A 30 -3.30 5.76 -21.87
CA ASP A 30 -4.22 4.68 -22.25
C ASP A 30 -4.17 3.52 -21.24
N ILE A 31 -2.99 3.23 -20.67
CA ILE A 31 -2.83 2.27 -19.57
C ILE A 31 -3.54 2.77 -18.33
N LEU A 32 -3.35 4.04 -17.94
CA LEU A 32 -4.05 4.64 -16.81
C LEU A 32 -5.57 4.61 -17.01
N ARG A 33 -6.05 4.93 -18.21
CA ARG A 33 -7.49 4.87 -18.53
C ARG A 33 -8.02 3.44 -18.46
N HIS A 34 -7.23 2.45 -18.89
CA HIS A 34 -7.61 1.05 -18.78
C HIS A 34 -7.72 0.63 -17.31
N LEU A 35 -6.73 0.98 -16.50
CA LEU A 35 -6.69 0.67 -15.07
C LEU A 35 -7.84 1.35 -14.31
N GLY A 36 -8.11 2.63 -14.59
CA GLY A 36 -9.24 3.35 -14.01
C GLY A 36 -10.59 2.71 -14.36
N ARG A 37 -10.81 2.32 -15.63
CA ARG A 37 -12.01 1.57 -16.03
C ARG A 37 -12.11 0.22 -15.33
N PHE A 38 -10.98 -0.47 -15.15
CA PHE A 38 -10.95 -1.73 -14.43
C PHE A 38 -11.38 -1.54 -12.98
N LEU A 39 -10.85 -0.53 -12.29
CA LEU A 39 -11.25 -0.18 -10.93
C LEU A 39 -12.75 0.11 -10.85
N VAL A 40 -13.30 0.96 -11.73
CA VAL A 40 -14.74 1.29 -11.75
C VAL A 40 -15.60 0.03 -11.90
N ARG A 41 -15.24 -0.91 -12.78
CA ARG A 41 -16.03 -2.15 -12.95
C ARG A 41 -16.14 -2.99 -11.69
N HIS A 42 -15.13 -2.95 -10.82
CA HIS A 42 -15.11 -3.71 -9.57
C HIS A 42 -15.60 -2.90 -8.38
N HIS A 43 -15.73 -1.59 -8.53
CA HIS A 43 -16.21 -0.68 -7.50
C HIS A 43 -16.81 0.58 -8.15
N GLU A 44 -18.13 0.61 -8.29
CA GLU A 44 -18.88 1.78 -8.75
C GLU A 44 -19.95 2.14 -7.70
N PRO A 45 -19.53 2.62 -6.51
CA PRO A 45 -20.49 3.04 -5.49
C PRO A 45 -21.33 4.24 -5.97
N ASP A 46 -20.78 5.05 -6.89
CA ASP A 46 -21.40 6.23 -7.51
C ASP A 46 -20.62 6.61 -8.80
N LYS A 47 -20.87 7.82 -9.34
CA LYS A 47 -20.20 8.41 -10.49
C LYS A 47 -18.71 8.70 -10.22
N PRO A 48 -17.78 8.10 -10.99
CA PRO A 48 -16.36 8.42 -10.91
C PRO A 48 -16.09 9.88 -11.30
N ASP A 49 -15.14 10.52 -10.62
CA ASP A 49 -14.75 11.92 -10.83
C ASP A 49 -13.36 12.05 -11.44
N SER A 50 -12.33 11.49 -10.78
CA SER A 50 -10.94 11.51 -11.24
C SER A 50 -10.23 10.19 -10.94
N PHE A 51 -9.21 9.88 -11.73
CA PHE A 51 -8.33 8.74 -11.52
C PHE A 51 -6.88 9.19 -11.64
N ASP A 52 -6.15 9.11 -10.54
CA ASP A 52 -4.84 9.75 -10.41
C ASP A 52 -3.83 8.82 -9.73
N PHE A 53 -2.55 9.07 -9.99
CA PHE A 53 -1.47 8.45 -9.24
C PHE A 53 -1.54 8.88 -7.78
N LEU A 54 -1.55 7.91 -6.87
CA LEU A 54 -1.57 8.18 -5.43
C LEU A 54 -0.16 8.18 -4.85
N GLU A 55 0.50 7.04 -4.90
CA GLU A 55 1.83 6.88 -4.31
C GLU A 55 2.59 5.70 -4.94
N LYS A 56 3.92 5.82 -4.99
CA LYS A 56 4.83 4.73 -5.27
C LYS A 56 5.66 4.45 -4.02
N GLY A 57 5.43 3.30 -3.40
CA GLY A 57 6.28 2.77 -2.33
C GLY A 57 7.45 1.93 -2.88
N ALA A 58 8.15 1.26 -1.96
CA ALA A 58 9.24 0.34 -2.30
C ALA A 58 8.77 -0.99 -2.91
N PHE A 59 7.54 -1.41 -2.61
CA PHE A 59 7.00 -2.71 -3.04
C PHE A 59 5.75 -2.63 -3.89
N ASN A 60 5.07 -1.49 -3.91
CA ASN A 60 3.80 -1.34 -4.61
C ASN A 60 3.67 0.06 -5.20
N ILE A 61 2.86 0.16 -6.24
CA ILE A 61 2.32 1.42 -6.76
C ILE A 61 0.82 1.43 -6.53
N SER A 62 0.27 2.60 -6.22
CA SER A 62 -1.15 2.80 -5.92
C SER A 62 -1.72 3.92 -6.78
N PHE A 63 -2.95 3.73 -7.22
CA PHE A 63 -3.75 4.73 -7.92
C PHE A 63 -5.09 4.89 -7.21
N GLN A 64 -5.62 6.11 -7.21
CA GLN A 64 -6.86 6.45 -6.53
C GLN A 64 -7.93 6.83 -7.53
N MET A 65 -9.13 6.28 -7.36
CA MET A 65 -10.36 6.73 -7.98
C MET A 65 -11.17 7.53 -6.96
N SER A 66 -11.42 8.80 -7.28
CA SER A 66 -12.31 9.66 -6.52
C SER A 66 -13.73 9.58 -7.08
N TYR A 67 -14.75 9.59 -6.22
CA TYR A 67 -16.16 9.60 -6.60
C TYR A 67 -16.83 10.88 -6.09
N LYS A 68 -17.90 11.34 -6.73
CA LYS A 68 -18.49 12.64 -6.40
C LYS A 68 -19.18 12.69 -5.03
N ASN A 69 -19.87 11.60 -4.64
CA ASN A 69 -20.72 11.59 -3.45
C ASN A 69 -20.33 10.51 -2.43
N THR A 70 -19.27 9.74 -2.67
CA THR A 70 -18.84 8.63 -1.82
C THR A 70 -17.33 8.66 -1.60
N GLY A 71 -16.86 7.86 -0.64
CA GLY A 71 -15.44 7.68 -0.39
C GLY A 71 -14.68 7.17 -1.62
N SER A 72 -13.38 7.45 -1.65
CA SER A 72 -12.50 7.02 -2.75
C SER A 72 -12.16 5.52 -2.66
N ALA A 73 -11.72 4.95 -3.77
CA ALA A 73 -11.13 3.61 -3.79
C ALA A 73 -9.74 3.66 -4.38
N ILE A 74 -8.89 2.73 -3.94
CA ILE A 74 -7.53 2.59 -4.43
C ILE A 74 -7.36 1.23 -5.11
N ILE A 75 -6.60 1.22 -6.19
CA ILE A 75 -6.01 0.00 -6.74
C ILE A 75 -4.52 0.02 -6.46
N ARG A 76 -4.04 -1.07 -5.84
CA ARG A 76 -2.63 -1.27 -5.47
C ARG A 76 -2.08 -2.47 -6.20
N LEU A 77 -0.91 -2.27 -6.82
CA LEU A 77 -0.23 -3.25 -7.65
C LEU A 77 1.17 -3.50 -7.08
N PRO A 78 1.55 -4.76 -6.76
CA PRO A 78 2.91 -5.10 -6.39
C PRO A 78 3.87 -4.80 -7.54
N GLN A 79 5.02 -4.22 -7.20
CA GLN A 79 6.08 -3.95 -8.16
C GLN A 79 6.87 -5.24 -8.44
N PRO A 80 6.95 -5.66 -9.72
CA PRO A 80 7.89 -6.72 -10.10
C PRO A 80 9.33 -6.25 -9.88
N GLY A 81 10.24 -7.20 -9.66
CA GLY A 81 11.62 -6.92 -9.27
C GLY A 81 11.79 -6.60 -7.78
N ALA A 82 10.82 -5.92 -7.15
CA ALA A 82 10.81 -5.62 -5.72
C ALA A 82 10.16 -6.73 -4.86
N THR A 83 9.31 -7.58 -5.46
CA THR A 83 8.66 -8.72 -4.80
C THR A 83 8.91 -10.01 -5.59
N MET A 84 9.36 -11.07 -4.92
CA MET A 84 9.59 -12.38 -5.57
C MET A 84 8.28 -13.14 -5.89
N PHE A 85 7.31 -13.14 -4.97
CA PHE A 85 6.04 -13.85 -5.11
C PHE A 85 4.85 -12.89 -5.01
N PRO A 86 4.55 -12.11 -6.07
CA PRO A 86 3.59 -11.01 -5.99
C PRO A 86 2.16 -11.50 -5.72
N GLU A 87 1.77 -12.67 -6.24
CA GLU A 87 0.42 -13.23 -6.00
C GLU A 87 0.26 -13.74 -4.56
N GLU A 88 1.29 -14.42 -4.02
CA GLU A 88 1.31 -14.85 -2.63
C GLU A 88 1.30 -13.64 -1.69
N LYS A 89 2.10 -12.61 -2.00
CA LYS A 89 2.07 -11.34 -1.28
C LYS A 89 0.66 -10.75 -1.22
N VAL A 90 -0.03 -10.67 -2.36
CA VAL A 90 -1.39 -10.10 -2.43
C VAL A 90 -2.37 -10.93 -1.61
N ARG A 91 -2.33 -12.26 -1.72
CA ARG A 91 -3.18 -13.16 -0.92
C ARG A 91 -2.96 -12.95 0.58
N ASN A 92 -1.70 -12.91 1.01
CA ASN A 92 -1.34 -12.74 2.41
C ASN A 92 -1.76 -11.37 2.96
N GLU A 93 -1.60 -10.31 2.16
CA GLU A 93 -2.01 -8.94 2.53
C GLU A 93 -3.53 -8.86 2.70
N VAL A 94 -4.30 -9.38 1.74
CA VAL A 94 -5.77 -9.41 1.81
C VAL A 94 -6.27 -10.22 3.00
N ALA A 95 -5.73 -11.42 3.20
CA ALA A 95 -6.12 -12.27 4.31
C ALA A 95 -5.82 -11.63 5.66
N THR A 96 -4.66 -10.99 5.79
CA THR A 96 -4.28 -10.27 7.02
C THR A 96 -5.21 -9.09 7.28
N MET A 97 -5.54 -8.28 6.28
CA MET A 97 -6.48 -7.16 6.45
C MET A 97 -7.86 -7.63 6.91
N ARG A 98 -8.40 -8.66 6.26
CA ARG A 98 -9.70 -9.26 6.65
C ARG A 98 -9.66 -9.80 8.08
N TYR A 99 -8.59 -10.51 8.43
CA TYR A 99 -8.41 -11.02 9.78
C TYR A 99 -8.33 -9.90 10.83
N ILE A 100 -7.56 -8.85 10.59
CA ILE A 100 -7.47 -7.70 11.50
C ILE A 100 -8.83 -7.02 11.66
N LEU A 101 -9.56 -6.82 10.56
CA LEU A 101 -10.91 -6.24 10.57
C LEU A 101 -11.88 -7.08 11.41
N ASP A 102 -11.81 -8.40 11.29
CA ASP A 102 -12.72 -9.31 12.01
C ASP A 102 -12.36 -9.46 13.51
N GLN A 103 -11.07 -9.37 13.85
CA GLN A 103 -10.58 -9.70 15.20
C GLN A 103 -10.33 -8.48 16.09
N THR A 104 -10.27 -7.28 15.53
CA THR A 104 -9.86 -6.07 16.26
C THR A 104 -10.75 -4.89 15.92
N SER A 105 -10.63 -3.79 16.67
CA SER A 105 -11.27 -2.53 16.33
C SER A 105 -10.35 -1.61 15.51
N ILE A 106 -9.23 -2.13 15.00
CA ILE A 106 -8.27 -1.34 14.24
C ILE A 106 -8.90 -0.99 12.89
N PRO A 107 -8.98 0.30 12.52
CA PRO A 107 -9.46 0.68 11.21
C PRO A 107 -8.45 0.23 10.15
N VAL A 108 -8.86 -0.70 9.31
CA VAL A 108 -8.11 -1.15 8.13
C VAL A 108 -8.96 -0.96 6.88
N PRO A 109 -8.36 -0.71 5.70
CA PRO A 109 -9.11 -0.56 4.46
C PRO A 109 -9.98 -1.79 4.18
N PHE A 110 -11.24 -1.56 3.80
CA PHE A 110 -12.10 -2.67 3.38
C PHE A 110 -11.68 -3.17 2.00
N VAL A 111 -11.44 -4.47 1.87
CA VAL A 111 -11.04 -5.09 0.60
C VAL A 111 -12.28 -5.31 -0.27
N LEU A 112 -12.40 -4.50 -1.31
CA LEU A 112 -13.49 -4.53 -2.28
C LEU A 112 -13.30 -5.67 -3.28
N HIS A 113 -12.10 -5.78 -3.83
CA HIS A 113 -11.75 -6.84 -4.78
C HIS A 113 -10.24 -7.11 -4.76
N TRP A 114 -9.81 -8.27 -5.21
CA TRP A 114 -8.40 -8.60 -5.41
C TRP A 114 -8.30 -9.75 -6.40
N GLY A 115 -7.14 -9.89 -7.04
CA GLY A 115 -6.97 -10.91 -8.06
C GLY A 115 -5.52 -11.21 -8.39
N THR A 116 -5.33 -12.33 -9.08
CA THR A 116 -4.06 -12.73 -9.66
C THR A 116 -3.79 -11.96 -10.95
N ARG A 117 -2.64 -12.22 -11.59
CA ARG A 117 -2.35 -11.64 -12.90
C ARG A 117 -3.44 -11.92 -13.95
N LYS A 118 -4.09 -13.08 -13.88
CA LYS A 118 -5.13 -13.50 -14.84
C LYS A 118 -6.47 -12.82 -14.62
N ASP A 119 -6.72 -12.36 -13.40
CA ASP A 119 -7.96 -11.70 -13.03
C ASP A 119 -7.90 -10.18 -13.27
N GLY A 120 -6.70 -9.66 -13.55
CA GLY A 120 -6.43 -8.25 -13.80
C GLY A 120 -6.84 -7.78 -15.20
N PRO A 121 -6.57 -6.50 -15.52
CA PRO A 121 -6.74 -5.99 -16.87
C PRO A 121 -5.87 -6.80 -17.86
N LEU A 122 -6.49 -7.24 -18.96
CA LEU A 122 -5.89 -8.20 -19.91
C LEU A 122 -4.93 -7.56 -20.92
N ASP A 123 -4.94 -6.22 -21.07
CA ASP A 123 -4.10 -5.53 -22.06
C ASP A 123 -3.77 -4.09 -21.61
N PRO A 124 -2.55 -3.83 -21.08
CA PRO A 124 -1.49 -4.81 -20.77
C PRO A 124 -1.74 -5.59 -19.47
N GLU A 125 -1.14 -6.77 -19.35
CA GLU A 125 -1.15 -7.55 -18.09
C GLU A 125 -0.28 -6.88 -17.02
N LEU A 126 -0.92 -6.22 -16.05
CA LEU A 126 -0.23 -5.44 -15.00
C LEU A 126 0.22 -6.27 -13.79
N GLY A 127 -0.25 -7.51 -13.65
CA GLY A 127 0.05 -8.38 -12.50
C GLY A 127 -1.10 -8.48 -11.49
N PRO A 128 -0.86 -9.09 -10.31
CA PRO A 128 -1.88 -9.19 -9.28
C PRO A 128 -2.18 -7.83 -8.66
N PHE A 129 -3.34 -7.70 -8.01
CA PHE A 129 -3.81 -6.41 -7.53
C PHE A 129 -4.71 -6.54 -6.29
N ILE A 130 -4.88 -5.43 -5.58
CA ILE A 130 -5.87 -5.24 -4.52
C ILE A 130 -6.63 -3.95 -4.81
N ILE A 131 -7.96 -4.03 -4.85
CA ILE A 131 -8.88 -2.90 -4.82
C ILE A 131 -9.48 -2.81 -3.43
N MET A 132 -9.33 -1.67 -2.79
CA MET A 132 -9.80 -1.44 -1.42
C MET A 132 -10.27 0.00 -1.24
N GLU A 133 -11.05 0.24 -0.20
CA GLU A 133 -11.46 1.60 0.18
C GLU A 133 -10.23 2.45 0.51
N TYR A 134 -10.31 3.74 0.19
CA TYR A 134 -9.36 4.71 0.70
C TYR A 134 -9.81 5.17 2.09
N ILE A 135 -8.92 5.11 3.07
CA ILE A 135 -9.17 5.73 4.38
C ILE A 135 -8.80 7.20 4.26
N ASP A 136 -9.80 8.08 4.27
CA ASP A 136 -9.59 9.52 4.26
C ASP A 136 -8.80 9.95 5.50
N HIS A 137 -7.69 10.64 5.27
CA HIS A 137 -6.83 11.15 6.32
C HIS A 137 -6.22 12.49 5.89
N HIS A 138 -5.96 13.37 6.86
CA HIS A 138 -5.32 14.66 6.61
C HIS A 138 -3.81 14.51 6.37
N THR A 139 -3.17 13.59 7.11
CA THR A 139 -1.72 13.35 7.06
C THR A 139 -1.39 12.00 7.73
N ASN A 140 -0.11 11.62 7.74
CA ASN A 140 0.37 10.43 8.43
C ASN A 140 1.30 10.81 9.59
N MET A 141 1.43 9.90 10.55
CA MET A 141 2.27 10.10 11.74
C MET A 141 3.74 10.39 11.41
N TYR A 142 4.27 9.88 10.29
CA TYR A 142 5.65 10.17 9.88
C TYR A 142 5.83 11.65 9.55
N ASP A 143 4.95 12.24 8.74
CA ASP A 143 5.03 13.66 8.39
C ASP A 143 4.80 14.56 9.60
N VAL A 144 3.83 14.21 10.46
CA VAL A 144 3.50 14.99 11.67
C VAL A 144 4.69 15.07 12.61
N LEU A 145 5.35 13.94 12.85
CA LEU A 145 6.47 13.88 13.80
C LEU A 145 7.78 14.41 13.21
N ASN A 146 7.90 14.54 11.90
CA ASN A 146 9.16 14.90 11.28
C ASN A 146 9.40 16.40 11.31
N MET A 147 10.68 16.81 11.37
CA MET A 147 11.04 18.22 11.32
C MET A 147 10.39 18.97 10.13
N PRO A 148 9.77 20.13 10.38
CA PRO A 148 9.14 20.94 9.33
C PRO A 148 10.10 21.25 8.18
N GLY A 149 9.63 21.10 6.95
CA GLY A 149 10.41 21.39 5.74
C GLY A 149 11.49 20.35 5.38
N ARG A 150 11.64 19.27 6.16
CA ARG A 150 12.58 18.20 5.84
C ARG A 150 12.05 17.36 4.69
N SER A 151 12.83 17.26 3.62
CA SER A 151 12.49 16.39 2.48
C SER A 151 12.44 14.91 2.91
N ARG A 152 11.45 14.18 2.39
CA ARG A 152 11.30 12.72 2.54
C ARG A 152 12.47 11.92 1.95
N ALA A 153 13.30 12.54 1.11
CA ALA A 153 14.54 11.94 0.61
C ALA A 153 15.58 11.66 1.71
N TYR A 154 15.47 12.36 2.85
CA TYR A 154 16.33 12.14 4.00
C TYR A 154 15.56 11.42 5.11
N ARG A 155 16.29 10.61 5.88
CA ARG A 155 15.76 9.97 7.08
C ARG A 155 15.10 11.02 7.98
N GLY A 156 13.84 10.78 8.35
CA GLY A 156 13.09 11.64 9.26
C GLY A 156 13.77 11.77 10.61
N ILE A 157 13.61 12.94 11.22
CA ILE A 157 14.08 13.27 12.56
C ILE A 157 12.89 13.87 13.29
N LEU A 158 12.63 13.37 14.50
CA LEU A 158 11.59 13.93 15.36
C LEU A 158 11.80 15.43 15.52
N ASP A 159 10.75 16.21 15.28
CA ASP A 159 10.78 17.65 15.52
C ASP A 159 11.14 17.91 16.99
N PRO A 160 12.28 18.57 17.28
CA PRO A 160 12.69 18.83 18.67
C PRO A 160 11.72 19.75 19.41
N ASP A 161 10.95 20.55 18.68
CA ASP A 161 9.96 21.49 19.22
C ASP A 161 8.54 20.89 19.25
N PHE A 162 8.39 19.60 18.91
CA PHE A 162 7.10 18.92 18.94
C PHE A 162 6.53 18.90 20.35
N ASP A 163 5.24 19.21 20.48
CA ASP A 163 4.58 19.23 21.77
C ASP A 163 4.60 17.84 22.43
N LYS A 164 5.04 17.78 23.68
CA LYS A 164 5.25 16.51 24.38
C LYS A 164 3.94 15.81 24.73
N ASP A 165 2.89 16.57 25.02
CA ASP A 165 1.59 16.00 25.39
C ASP A 165 0.92 15.42 24.13
N GLU A 166 1.02 16.10 22.99
CA GLU A 166 0.59 15.57 21.69
C GLU A 166 1.41 14.32 21.30
N LEU A 167 2.72 14.33 21.55
CA LEU A 167 3.59 13.17 21.30
C LEU A 167 3.14 11.96 22.13
N GLU A 168 2.89 12.17 23.42
CA GLU A 168 2.40 11.10 24.31
C GLU A 168 1.06 10.54 23.84
N GLN A 169 0.14 11.40 23.39
CA GLN A 169 -1.15 10.96 22.84
C GLN A 169 -0.97 10.09 21.60
N LEU A 170 -0.18 10.52 20.61
CA LEU A 170 0.07 9.76 19.38
C LEU A 170 0.71 8.39 19.66
N TYR A 171 1.70 8.34 20.56
CA TYR A 171 2.32 7.07 20.96
C TYR A 171 1.37 6.21 21.80
N GLY A 172 0.45 6.81 22.55
CA GLY A 172 -0.63 6.12 23.25
C GLY A 172 -1.59 5.41 22.29
N GLU A 173 -1.99 6.07 21.21
CA GLU A 173 -2.81 5.47 20.14
C GLU A 173 -2.08 4.31 19.45
N LEU A 174 -0.80 4.50 19.11
CA LEU A 174 0.03 3.44 18.53
C LEU A 174 0.15 2.25 19.49
N ALA A 175 0.37 2.49 20.77
CA ALA A 175 0.43 1.43 21.79
C ALA A 175 -0.90 0.67 21.88
N HIS A 176 -2.03 1.37 21.76
CA HIS A 176 -3.35 0.74 21.72
C HIS A 176 -3.50 -0.18 20.50
N ILE A 177 -3.09 0.26 19.31
CA ILE A 177 -3.09 -0.57 18.08
C ILE A 177 -2.18 -1.79 18.26
N LEU A 178 -0.96 -1.61 18.76
CA LEU A 178 -0.01 -2.71 18.98
C LEU A 178 -0.54 -3.75 19.97
N LEU A 179 -1.19 -3.29 21.04
CA LEU A 179 -1.82 -4.18 22.02
C LEU A 179 -2.97 -4.98 21.41
N GLN A 180 -3.74 -4.39 20.49
CA GLN A 180 -4.78 -5.11 19.77
C GLN A 180 -4.18 -6.14 18.81
N LEU A 181 -3.13 -5.79 18.06
CA LEU A 181 -2.44 -6.72 17.16
C LEU A 181 -1.74 -7.88 17.89
N SER A 182 -1.38 -7.72 19.17
CA SER A 182 -0.70 -8.77 19.93
C SER A 182 -1.63 -9.83 20.53
N ARG A 183 -2.96 -9.61 20.51
CA ARG A 183 -3.94 -10.51 21.14
C ARG A 183 -4.36 -11.68 20.28
N PRO A 184 -4.59 -11.52 18.96
CA PRO A 184 -4.98 -12.64 18.11
C PRO A 184 -3.89 -13.70 18.10
N SER A 185 -4.29 -14.97 18.26
CA SER A 185 -3.38 -16.11 18.25
C SER A 185 -3.67 -16.99 17.05
N LEU A 186 -2.61 -17.38 16.33
CA LEU A 186 -2.68 -18.29 15.20
C LEU A 186 -2.07 -19.63 15.61
N CYS A 187 -2.74 -20.73 15.27
CA CYS A 187 -2.26 -22.08 15.61
C CYS A 187 -0.96 -22.44 14.87
N HIS A 188 -0.75 -21.86 13.67
CA HIS A 188 0.44 -22.08 12.86
C HIS A 188 0.91 -20.79 12.18
N ILE A 189 2.17 -20.78 11.76
CA ILE A 189 2.69 -19.75 10.86
C ILE A 189 2.04 -19.98 9.49
N GLY A 190 1.53 -18.91 8.88
CA GLY A 190 0.85 -18.97 7.58
C GLY A 190 -0.62 -19.40 7.64
N SER A 191 -1.26 -19.41 8.81
CA SER A 191 -2.67 -19.85 8.94
C SER A 191 -3.72 -18.97 8.24
N LEU A 192 -3.33 -17.84 7.66
CA LEU A 192 -4.24 -16.89 7.03
C LEU A 192 -4.31 -17.02 5.50
N GLY A 193 -3.40 -17.75 4.85
CA GLY A 193 -3.28 -17.76 3.37
C GLY A 193 -2.76 -19.04 2.77
#